data_AF-A0A8D8K0S0-F1
#
_entry.id   AF-A0A8D8K0S0-F1
#
_cell.length_a   1.000
_cell.length_b   1.000
_cell.length_c   1.000
_cell.angle_alpha   90.00
_cell.angle_beta   90.00
_cell.angle_gamma   90.00
#
_symmetry.space_group_name_H-M   'P 1'
#
loop_
_entity.id
_entity.type
_entity.pdbx_description
1 polymer ?
#
loop_
_entity_poly.entity_id
_entity_poly.type
_entity_poly.pdbx_seq_one_letter_code
_entity_poly.pdbx_strand_id
1 'polypeptide(L)'
;RCRGLLARYWNDTVGLPAVTINRFYQPSVHDHEYLQRTQCCLRDIKVPVSDVCQRANASISCYNQHYGHLQANAREFVPFTELQHEQILQECIDLLQIPPSILAGYVKHGIANYPEAQCLLRCFMLREGLYTDAGGPDLHRMSVQCEGNYSEGQIREKASRCIGDLQGQCLDKCELAYRIAEECVNGDIAVIVVFAGVSTKVTTKLNVSPSLNVNVNGPSFG
;
A
#
# COMPACT_ATOMS: atom_id res chain seq x y z
N ARG A 1 -1.25 -11.78 -19.68
CA ARG A 1 -2.09 -10.58 -19.36
C ARG A 1 -2.94 -10.74 -18.11
N CYS A 2 -4.04 -11.51 -18.10
CA CYS A 2 -5.02 -11.51 -16.99
C CYS A 2 -4.42 -11.79 -15.60
N ARG A 3 -3.50 -12.75 -15.51
CA ARG A 3 -2.75 -13.02 -14.26
C ARG A 3 -2.02 -11.78 -13.74
N GLY A 4 -1.42 -10.98 -14.63
CA GLY A 4 -0.71 -9.77 -14.24
C GLY A 4 -1.63 -8.62 -13.83
N LEU A 5 -2.83 -8.53 -14.42
CA LEU A 5 -3.85 -7.58 -13.98
C LEU A 5 -4.34 -7.92 -12.57
N LEU A 6 -4.63 -9.20 -12.32
CA LEU A 6 -5.09 -9.68 -11.00
C LEU A 6 -3.99 -9.54 -9.94
N ALA A 7 -2.75 -9.90 -10.28
CA ALA A 7 -1.61 -9.80 -9.39
C ALA A 7 -0.97 -8.39 -9.38
N ARG A 8 -1.57 -7.40 -10.05
CA ARG A 8 -1.12 -5.99 -10.03
C ARG A 8 0.34 -5.77 -10.40
N TYR A 9 0.88 -6.58 -11.30
CA TYR A 9 2.18 -6.31 -11.91
C TYR A 9 2.06 -5.92 -13.38
N TRP A 10 0.85 -5.90 -13.97
CA TRP A 10 0.62 -5.53 -15.36
C TRP A 10 -0.43 -4.43 -15.48
N ASN A 11 -0.18 -3.48 -16.38
CA ASN A 11 -1.11 -2.43 -16.77
C ASN A 11 -1.17 -2.37 -18.30
N ASP A 12 -2.38 -2.44 -18.86
CA ASP A 12 -2.58 -2.46 -20.32
C ASP A 12 -2.18 -1.15 -21.01
N THR A 13 -2.26 -0.02 -20.31
CA THR A 13 -1.86 1.29 -20.84
C THR A 13 -0.34 1.43 -20.90
N VAL A 14 0.37 0.86 -19.92
CA VAL A 14 1.85 0.89 -19.87
C VAL A 14 2.44 -0.17 -20.81
N GLY A 15 1.81 -1.35 -20.87
CA GLY A 15 2.26 -2.45 -21.72
C GLY A 15 3.61 -3.05 -21.31
N LEU A 16 4.05 -2.84 -20.07
CA LEU A 16 5.23 -3.46 -19.45
C LEU A 16 4.90 -3.87 -18.02
N PRO A 17 5.56 -4.92 -17.49
CA PRO A 17 5.35 -5.31 -16.11
C PRO A 17 6.01 -4.31 -15.15
N ALA A 18 5.34 -4.02 -14.04
CA ALA A 18 5.93 -3.30 -12.91
C ALA A 18 7.04 -4.14 -12.27
N VAL A 19 7.98 -3.47 -11.59
CA VAL A 19 9.10 -4.12 -10.87
C VAL A 19 8.58 -5.14 -9.86
N THR A 20 7.38 -4.95 -9.33
CA THR A 20 6.76 -5.87 -8.37
C THR A 20 6.52 -7.29 -8.92
N ILE A 21 6.61 -7.54 -10.24
CA ILE A 21 6.59 -8.91 -10.79
C ILE A 21 7.73 -9.78 -10.24
N ASN A 22 8.84 -9.16 -9.83
CA ASN A 22 10.03 -9.82 -9.32
C ASN A 22 9.73 -10.75 -8.13
N ARG A 23 8.68 -10.48 -7.35
CA ARG A 23 8.26 -11.33 -6.22
C ARG A 23 7.83 -12.74 -6.62
N PHE A 24 7.51 -12.96 -7.89
CA PHE A 24 7.20 -14.29 -8.41
C PHE A 24 8.42 -15.06 -8.91
N TYR A 25 9.62 -14.47 -8.87
CA TYR A 25 10.82 -15.08 -9.43
C TYR A 25 11.96 -15.11 -8.42
N GLN A 26 12.68 -16.22 -8.39
CA GLN A 26 13.89 -16.39 -7.60
C GLN A 26 15.12 -16.40 -8.54
N PRO A 27 15.96 -15.35 -8.53
CA PRO A 27 17.22 -15.37 -9.27
C PRO A 27 18.20 -16.35 -8.64
N SER A 28 19.14 -16.85 -9.46
CA SER A 28 20.26 -17.66 -8.97
C SER A 28 21.22 -16.80 -8.16
N VAL A 29 21.75 -17.34 -7.05
CA VAL A 29 22.72 -16.63 -6.19
C VAL A 29 24.05 -16.32 -6.89
N HIS A 30 24.36 -17.01 -7.99
CA HIS A 30 25.58 -16.82 -8.78
C HIS A 30 25.36 -15.98 -10.03
N ASP A 31 24.11 -15.59 -10.32
CA ASP A 31 23.77 -14.79 -11.48
C ASP A 31 23.60 -13.34 -11.04
N HIS A 32 24.57 -12.49 -11.35
CA HIS A 32 24.54 -11.07 -10.98
C HIS A 32 24.03 -10.17 -12.11
N GLU A 33 23.75 -10.74 -13.29
CA GLU A 33 23.38 -10.00 -14.50
C GLU A 33 21.91 -10.22 -14.93
N TYR A 34 21.16 -11.04 -14.18
CA TYR A 34 19.76 -11.38 -14.46
C TYR A 34 18.88 -10.15 -14.70
N LEU A 35 19.04 -9.09 -13.88
CA LEU A 35 18.31 -7.83 -14.02
C LEU A 35 18.60 -7.16 -15.35
N GLN A 36 19.89 -7.00 -15.69
CA GLN A 36 20.32 -6.31 -16.90
C GLN A 36 19.83 -7.05 -18.15
N ARG A 37 19.97 -8.37 -18.19
CA ARG A 37 19.49 -9.18 -19.32
C ARG A 37 17.97 -9.12 -19.48
N THR A 38 17.24 -9.20 -18.36
CA THR A 38 15.77 -9.06 -18.38
C THR A 38 15.35 -7.69 -18.93
N GLN A 39 15.98 -6.61 -18.45
CA GLN A 39 15.69 -5.25 -18.92
C GLN A 39 16.05 -5.04 -20.40
N CYS A 40 17.17 -5.59 -20.87
CA CYS A 40 17.52 -5.57 -22.29
C CYS A 40 16.44 -6.27 -23.12
N CYS A 41 16.04 -7.49 -22.75
CA CYS A 41 14.97 -8.21 -23.44
C CYS A 41 13.65 -7.43 -23.48
N LEU A 42 13.23 -6.81 -22.35
CA LEU A 42 12.01 -6.01 -22.30
C LEU A 42 12.04 -4.80 -23.24
N ARG A 43 13.19 -4.12 -23.35
CA ARG A 43 13.37 -2.97 -24.26
C ARG A 43 13.32 -3.38 -25.73
N ASP A 44 13.69 -4.61 -26.05
CA ASP A 44 13.74 -5.12 -27.42
C ASP A 44 12.40 -5.66 -27.94
N ILE A 45 11.36 -5.73 -27.09
CA ILE A 45 10.01 -6.16 -27.50
C ILE A 45 9.45 -5.21 -28.58
N LYS A 46 9.29 -5.75 -29.80
CA LYS A 46 8.74 -5.03 -30.96
C LYS A 46 7.21 -5.08 -31.08
N VAL A 47 6.55 -5.84 -30.22
CA VAL A 47 5.08 -5.96 -30.21
C VAL A 47 4.45 -4.60 -29.87
N PRO A 48 3.52 -4.05 -30.66
CA PRO A 48 2.88 -2.76 -30.36
C PRO A 48 2.20 -2.73 -28.99
N VAL A 49 2.14 -1.56 -28.34
CA VAL A 49 1.47 -1.40 -27.03
C VAL A 49 -0.02 -1.72 -27.11
N SER A 50 -0.65 -1.51 -28.26
CA SER A 50 -2.06 -1.86 -28.49
C SER A 50 -2.33 -3.36 -28.49
N ASP A 51 -1.35 -4.21 -28.80
CA ASP A 51 -1.47 -5.67 -28.67
C ASP A 51 -1.08 -6.11 -27.25
N VAL A 52 -1.93 -5.75 -26.30
CA VAL A 52 -1.71 -5.96 -24.86
C VAL A 52 -1.52 -7.44 -24.50
N CYS A 53 -2.12 -8.36 -25.25
CA CYS A 53 -2.02 -9.79 -25.00
C CYS A 53 -0.66 -10.34 -25.45
N GLN A 54 -0.28 -10.06 -26.69
CA GLN A 54 1.01 -10.54 -27.20
C GLN A 54 2.17 -9.85 -26.48
N ARG A 55 2.03 -8.56 -26.14
CA ARG A 55 3.05 -7.81 -25.42
C ARG A 55 3.23 -8.36 -24.00
N ALA A 56 2.15 -8.67 -23.29
CA ALA A 56 2.23 -9.33 -21.99
C ALA A 56 2.96 -10.69 -22.07
N ASN A 57 2.67 -11.49 -23.09
CA ASN A 57 3.34 -12.77 -23.28
C ASN A 57 4.83 -12.58 -23.57
N ALA A 58 5.21 -11.63 -24.42
CA ALA A 58 6.60 -11.32 -24.72
C ALA A 58 7.36 -10.85 -23.47
N SER A 59 6.76 -9.99 -22.64
CA SER A 59 7.37 -9.54 -21.39
C SER A 59 7.60 -10.68 -20.41
N ILE A 60 6.63 -11.58 -20.25
CA ILE A 60 6.77 -12.76 -19.37
C ILE A 60 7.86 -13.71 -19.89
N SER A 61 7.99 -13.87 -21.21
CA SER A 61 9.07 -14.67 -21.79
C SER A 61 10.46 -14.12 -21.41
N CYS A 62 10.65 -12.80 -21.39
CA CYS A 62 11.90 -12.19 -20.93
C CYS A 62 12.22 -12.57 -19.48
N TYR A 63 11.23 -12.51 -18.59
CA TYR A 63 11.40 -12.91 -17.19
C TYR A 63 11.74 -14.39 -17.04
N ASN A 64 11.00 -15.25 -17.73
CA ASN A 64 11.24 -16.70 -17.70
C ASN A 64 12.62 -17.10 -18.24
N GLN A 65 13.17 -16.35 -19.18
CA GLN A 65 14.47 -16.63 -19.79
C GLN A 65 15.65 -16.04 -19.02
N HIS A 66 15.47 -14.86 -18.42
CA HIS A 66 16.61 -14.07 -17.94
C HIS A 66 16.58 -13.71 -16.47
N TYR A 67 15.42 -13.73 -15.81
CA TYR A 67 15.33 -13.25 -14.43
C TYR A 67 15.63 -14.34 -13.41
N GLY A 68 15.10 -15.55 -13.60
CA GLY A 68 15.28 -16.66 -12.66
C GLY A 68 14.14 -17.67 -12.70
N HIS A 69 14.03 -18.48 -11.63
CA HIS A 69 13.01 -19.52 -11.54
C HIS A 69 11.67 -18.94 -11.07
N LEU A 70 10.60 -19.21 -11.84
CA LEU A 70 9.24 -18.82 -11.48
C LEU A 70 8.74 -19.65 -10.29
N GLN A 71 8.41 -18.97 -9.19
CA GLN A 71 7.78 -19.55 -8.01
C GLN A 71 6.27 -19.64 -8.20
N ALA A 72 5.81 -20.57 -9.03
CA ALA A 72 4.42 -20.64 -9.50
C ALA A 72 3.37 -20.79 -8.38
N ASN A 73 3.77 -21.33 -7.22
CA ASN A 73 2.90 -21.58 -6.07
C ASN A 73 3.12 -20.58 -4.92
N ALA A 74 3.96 -19.55 -5.10
CA ALA A 74 4.17 -18.54 -4.08
C ALA A 74 2.87 -17.77 -3.83
N ARG A 75 2.45 -17.72 -2.56
CA ARG A 75 1.31 -16.91 -2.12
C ARG A 75 1.82 -15.51 -1.82
N GLU A 76 1.99 -14.74 -2.88
CA GLU A 76 2.49 -13.38 -2.80
C GLU A 76 1.39 -12.39 -2.45
N PHE A 77 1.79 -11.34 -1.74
CA PHE A 77 0.90 -10.22 -1.47
C PHE A 77 0.47 -9.53 -2.77
N VAL A 78 -0.80 -9.14 -2.83
CA VAL A 78 -1.38 -8.41 -3.95
C VAL A 78 -1.68 -6.99 -3.47
N PRO A 79 -1.03 -5.97 -4.05
CA PRO A 79 -1.31 -4.58 -3.73
C PRO A 79 -2.80 -4.25 -3.80
N PHE A 80 -3.28 -3.55 -2.78
CA PHE A 80 -4.58 -2.92 -2.77
C PHE A 80 -4.63 -1.80 -3.81
N THR A 81 -5.80 -1.65 -4.39
CA THR A 81 -6.13 -0.52 -5.28
C THR A 81 -6.64 0.66 -4.47
N GLU A 82 -6.63 1.85 -5.08
CA GLU A 82 -7.21 3.06 -4.48
C GLU A 82 -8.64 2.86 -3.96
N LEU A 83 -9.51 2.20 -4.73
CA LEU A 83 -10.88 1.92 -4.31
C LEU A 83 -10.92 1.02 -3.06
N GLN A 84 -10.03 0.03 -2.98
CA GLN A 84 -9.97 -0.83 -1.80
C GLN A 84 -9.40 -0.10 -0.58
N HIS A 85 -8.43 0.80 -0.77
CA HIS A 85 -7.95 1.67 0.30
C HIS A 85 -9.09 2.54 0.85
N GLU A 86 -9.89 3.16 -0.02
CA GLU A 86 -11.06 3.95 0.41
C GLU A 86 -12.07 3.10 1.20
N GLN A 87 -12.37 1.88 0.74
CA GLN A 87 -13.26 0.96 1.42
C GLN A 87 -12.73 0.57 2.80
N ILE A 88 -11.46 0.19 2.90
CA ILE A 88 -10.81 -0.17 4.18
C ILE A 88 -10.82 1.03 5.13
N LEU A 89 -10.52 2.23 4.62
CA LEU A 89 -10.54 3.43 5.46
C LEU A 89 -11.95 3.70 6.00
N GLN A 90 -12.98 3.61 5.16
CA GLN A 90 -14.36 3.80 5.60
C GLN A 90 -14.77 2.76 6.65
N GLU A 91 -14.43 1.49 6.45
CA GLU A 91 -14.69 0.42 7.42
C GLU A 91 -14.00 0.70 8.76
N CYS A 92 -12.78 1.23 8.75
CA CYS A 92 -12.08 1.61 9.96
C CYS A 92 -12.67 2.84 10.64
N ILE A 93 -13.14 3.84 9.88
CA ILE A 93 -13.86 5.01 10.41
C ILE A 93 -15.12 4.55 11.14
N ASP A 94 -15.89 3.65 10.53
CA ASP A 94 -17.14 3.14 11.08
C ASP A 94 -16.89 2.29 12.33
N LEU A 95 -15.88 1.42 12.30
CA LEU A 95 -15.51 0.55 13.43
C LEU A 95 -15.02 1.34 14.65
N LEU A 96 -14.23 2.39 14.41
CA LEU A 96 -13.69 3.27 15.46
C LEU A 96 -14.66 4.41 15.81
N GLN A 97 -15.79 4.53 15.11
CA GLN A 97 -16.81 5.58 15.28
C GLN A 97 -16.23 6.99 15.21
N ILE A 98 -15.31 7.25 14.27
CA ILE A 98 -14.59 8.52 14.19
C ILE A 98 -15.51 9.62 13.63
N PRO A 99 -15.73 10.73 14.36
CA PRO A 99 -16.58 11.82 13.87
C PRO A 99 -15.99 12.52 12.64
N PRO A 100 -16.82 13.01 11.69
CA PRO A 100 -16.35 13.76 10.54
C PRO A 100 -15.52 15.01 10.88
N SER A 101 -15.78 15.65 12.03
CA SER A 101 -15.01 16.80 12.52
C SER A 101 -13.56 16.44 12.86
N ILE A 102 -13.33 15.25 13.40
CA ILE A 102 -11.98 14.73 13.69
C ILE A 102 -11.26 14.40 12.39
N LEU A 103 -11.96 13.79 11.42
CA LEU A 103 -11.41 13.51 10.08
C LEU A 103 -10.93 14.80 9.41
N ALA A 104 -11.79 15.82 9.35
CA ALA A 104 -11.45 17.13 8.79
C ALA A 104 -10.28 17.80 9.54
N GLY A 105 -10.22 17.62 10.87
CA GLY A 105 -9.14 18.11 11.72
C GLY A 105 -7.78 17.54 11.34
N TYR A 106 -7.61 16.22 11.40
CA TYR A 106 -6.29 15.62 11.15
C TYR A 106 -5.86 15.71 9.68
N VAL A 107 -6.80 15.71 8.72
CA VAL A 107 -6.46 15.92 7.30
C VAL A 107 -5.81 17.30 7.10
N LYS A 108 -6.25 18.31 7.86
CA LYS A 108 -5.70 19.67 7.79
C LYS A 108 -4.45 19.87 8.63
N HIS A 109 -4.38 19.23 9.80
CA HIS A 109 -3.39 19.54 10.84
C HIS A 109 -2.37 18.43 11.09
N GLY A 110 -2.46 17.32 10.36
CA GLY A 110 -1.60 16.15 10.51
C GLY A 110 -2.09 15.17 11.59
N ILE A 111 -1.58 13.95 11.53
CA ILE A 111 -2.00 12.82 12.38
C ILE A 111 -1.43 12.93 13.80
N ALA A 112 -0.24 13.53 13.96
CA ALA A 112 0.51 13.56 15.22
C ALA A 112 -0.32 13.98 16.45
N ASN A 113 -1.20 14.97 16.28
CA ASN A 113 -1.96 15.59 17.38
C ASN A 113 -3.34 14.95 17.61
N TYR A 114 -3.70 13.90 16.87
CA TYR A 114 -5.03 13.29 16.90
C TYR A 114 -4.92 11.79 17.22
N PRO A 115 -5.06 11.38 18.48
CA PRO A 115 -5.00 9.97 18.88
C PRO A 115 -5.97 9.08 18.08
N GLU A 116 -7.15 9.58 17.76
CA GLU A 116 -8.14 8.89 16.92
C GLU A 116 -7.60 8.63 15.50
N ALA A 117 -6.86 9.59 14.94
CA ALA A 117 -6.25 9.45 13.63
C ALA A 117 -5.07 8.47 13.66
N GLN A 118 -4.30 8.43 14.75
CA GLN A 118 -3.26 7.42 14.95
C GLN A 118 -3.89 6.02 15.03
N CYS A 119 -5.00 5.86 15.74
CA CYS A 119 -5.75 4.61 15.78
C CYS A 119 -6.37 4.25 14.42
N LEU A 120 -6.83 5.24 13.66
CA LEU A 120 -7.34 5.05 12.31
C LEU A 120 -6.25 4.51 11.37
N LEU A 121 -5.06 5.11 11.40
CA LEU A 121 -3.89 4.63 10.64
C LEU A 121 -3.52 3.19 11.05
N ARG A 122 -3.50 2.89 12.35
CA ARG A 122 -3.28 1.51 12.83
C ARG A 122 -4.32 0.54 12.27
N CYS A 123 -5.61 0.87 12.34
CA CYS A 123 -6.68 0.03 11.80
C CYS A 123 -6.50 -0.21 10.30
N PHE A 124 -6.21 0.86 9.55
CA PHE A 124 -5.98 0.81 8.12
C PHE A 124 -4.85 -0.18 7.76
N MET A 125 -3.67 -0.04 8.38
CA MET A 125 -2.54 -0.94 8.12
C MET A 125 -2.80 -2.39 8.57
N LEU A 126 -3.55 -2.61 9.66
CA LEU A 126 -3.96 -3.95 10.11
C LEU A 126 -4.88 -4.62 9.08
N ARG A 127 -5.87 -3.87 8.55
CA ARG A 127 -6.86 -4.40 7.60
C ARG A 127 -6.26 -4.69 6.23
N GLU A 128 -5.20 -3.97 5.87
CA GLU A 128 -4.40 -4.27 4.69
C GLU A 128 -3.43 -5.44 4.90
N GLY A 129 -3.25 -5.90 6.14
CA GLY A 129 -2.27 -6.93 6.45
C GLY A 129 -0.83 -6.48 6.17
N LEU A 130 -0.58 -5.17 6.24
CA LEU A 130 0.74 -4.55 6.16
C LEU A 130 1.39 -4.40 7.55
N TYR A 131 0.63 -4.59 8.62
CA TYR A 131 1.07 -4.38 9.98
C TYR A 131 0.45 -5.42 10.93
N THR A 132 1.16 -5.73 12.01
CA THR A 132 0.63 -6.45 13.18
C THR A 132 1.13 -5.80 14.46
N ASP A 133 0.34 -5.84 15.54
CA ASP A 133 0.77 -5.29 16.84
C ASP A 133 2.05 -5.96 17.37
N ALA A 134 2.21 -7.26 17.12
CA ALA A 134 3.33 -8.03 17.65
C ALA A 134 4.62 -7.83 16.83
N GLY A 135 4.51 -7.86 15.50
CA GLY A 135 5.67 -7.82 14.59
C GLY A 135 5.96 -6.44 14.01
N GLY A 136 5.07 -5.47 14.20
CA GLY A 136 5.14 -4.20 13.49
C GLY A 136 4.82 -4.37 11.98
N PRO A 137 5.41 -3.53 11.12
CA PRO A 137 5.14 -3.54 9.68
C PRO A 137 5.81 -4.72 8.96
N ASP A 138 5.09 -5.31 8.00
CA ASP A 138 5.66 -6.23 7.03
C ASP A 138 6.35 -5.44 5.91
N LEU A 139 7.66 -5.21 6.07
CA LEU A 139 8.47 -4.40 5.15
C LEU A 139 8.46 -4.92 3.71
N HIS A 140 8.28 -6.23 3.50
CA HIS A 140 8.19 -6.79 2.15
C HIS A 140 6.83 -6.48 1.51
N ARG A 141 5.73 -6.59 2.26
CA ARG A 141 4.41 -6.21 1.72
C ARG A 141 4.31 -4.72 1.48
N MET A 142 4.90 -3.90 2.36
CA MET A 142 4.96 -2.46 2.17
C MET A 142 5.75 -2.06 0.91
N SER A 143 6.89 -2.71 0.61
CA SER A 143 7.61 -2.48 -0.65
C SER A 143 6.77 -2.88 -1.87
N VAL A 144 6.00 -3.96 -1.78
CA VAL A 144 5.12 -4.40 -2.87
C VAL A 144 3.93 -3.44 -3.05
N GLN A 145 3.32 -2.95 -1.97
CA GLN A 145 2.17 -2.02 -2.01
C GLN A 145 2.55 -0.64 -2.54
N CYS A 146 3.71 -0.13 -2.10
CA CYS A 146 4.12 1.26 -2.32
C CYS A 146 5.24 1.38 -3.36
N GLU A 147 5.63 0.29 -4.01
CA GLU A 147 6.80 0.25 -4.91
C GLU A 147 8.09 0.81 -4.27
N GLY A 148 8.20 0.73 -2.94
CA GLY A 148 9.31 1.27 -2.16
C GLY A 148 10.49 0.30 -2.03
N ASN A 149 11.67 0.81 -1.66
CA ASN A 149 12.90 0.02 -1.58
C ASN A 149 13.11 -0.70 -0.23
N TYR A 150 12.05 -0.96 0.54
CA TYR A 150 12.16 -1.60 1.86
C TYR A 150 12.65 -3.06 1.81
N SER A 151 12.74 -3.66 0.62
CA SER A 151 13.38 -4.97 0.40
C SER A 151 14.90 -4.89 0.28
N GLU A 152 15.51 -3.70 0.17
CA GLU A 152 16.96 -3.55 0.12
C GLU A 152 17.59 -3.75 1.51
N GLY A 153 18.72 -4.45 1.57
CA GLY A 153 19.34 -4.90 2.83
C GLY A 153 19.57 -3.77 3.84
N GLN A 154 20.20 -2.66 3.43
CA GLN A 154 20.53 -1.55 4.34
C GLN A 154 19.28 -0.79 4.82
N ILE A 155 18.31 -0.54 3.93
CA ILE A 155 17.05 0.14 4.27
C ILE A 155 16.25 -0.74 5.23
N ARG A 156 16.14 -2.03 4.93
CA ARG A 156 15.46 -3.02 5.77
C ARG A 156 16.08 -3.12 7.16
N GLU A 157 17.40 -3.16 7.25
CA GLU A 157 18.12 -3.21 8.53
C GLU A 157 17.94 -1.93 9.36
N LYS A 158 17.96 -0.77 8.70
CA LYS A 158 17.71 0.51 9.38
C LYS A 158 16.27 0.57 9.93
N ALA A 159 15.28 0.23 9.11
CA ALA A 159 13.88 0.19 9.52
C ALA A 159 13.65 -0.81 10.67
N SER A 160 14.22 -2.02 10.56
CA SER A 160 14.08 -3.06 11.59
C SER A 160 14.64 -2.64 12.94
N ARG A 161 15.79 -1.93 12.96
CA ARG A 161 16.36 -1.37 14.19
C ARG A 161 15.45 -0.33 14.81
N CYS A 162 15.00 0.65 14.02
CA CYS A 162 14.06 1.68 14.48
C CYS A 162 12.78 1.08 15.07
N ILE A 163 12.21 0.07 14.41
CA ILE A 163 11.00 -0.63 14.88
C ILE A 163 11.26 -1.28 16.24
N GLY A 164 12.38 -1.98 16.40
CA GLY A 164 12.77 -2.60 17.67
C GLY A 164 12.92 -1.59 18.81
N ASP A 165 13.55 -0.43 18.52
CA ASP A 165 13.73 0.64 19.50
C ASP A 165 12.39 1.25 19.95
N LEU A 166 11.44 1.44 19.03
CA LEU A 166 10.09 1.93 19.37
C LEU A 166 9.26 0.88 20.10
N GLN A 167 9.35 -0.40 19.72
CA GLN A 167 8.63 -1.49 20.39
C GLN A 167 9.11 -1.72 21.83
N GLY A 168 10.37 -1.37 22.13
CA GLY A 168 10.88 -1.36 23.50
C GLY A 168 10.32 -0.23 24.37
N GLN A 169 9.62 0.74 23.78
CA GLN A 169 8.95 1.82 24.50
C GLN A 169 7.54 1.37 24.88
N CYS A 170 7.11 1.68 26.11
CA CYS A 170 5.76 1.36 26.61
C CYS A 170 4.69 2.32 26.05
N LEU A 171 4.67 2.49 24.73
CA LEU A 171 3.71 3.35 24.02
C LEU A 171 2.35 2.68 23.91
N ASP A 172 1.30 3.49 23.79
CA ASP A 172 0.01 2.98 23.31
C ASP A 172 0.17 2.39 21.90
N LYS A 173 -0.67 1.40 21.56
CA LYS A 173 -0.58 0.70 20.27
C LYS A 173 -0.81 1.62 19.07
N CYS A 174 -1.74 2.57 19.18
CA CYS A 174 -2.02 3.51 18.10
C CYS A 174 -0.85 4.49 17.94
N GLU A 175 -0.33 5.02 19.04
CA GLU A 175 0.86 5.87 19.03
C GLU A 175 2.07 5.13 18.43
N LEU A 176 2.31 3.89 18.86
CA LEU A 176 3.39 3.05 18.34
C LEU A 176 3.27 2.82 16.83
N ALA A 177 2.07 2.48 16.34
CA ALA A 177 1.84 2.29 14.92
C ALA A 177 2.09 3.57 14.11
N TYR A 178 1.64 4.72 14.62
CA TYR A 178 1.90 6.02 14.00
C TYR A 178 3.39 6.35 13.97
N ARG A 179 4.07 6.26 15.12
CA ARG A 179 5.51 6.56 15.22
C ARG A 179 6.35 5.63 14.36
N ILE A 180 6.01 4.35 14.26
CA ILE A 180 6.69 3.44 13.33
C ILE A 180 6.50 3.91 11.88
N ALA A 181 5.27 4.25 11.49
CA ALA A 181 4.98 4.71 10.13
C ALA A 181 5.75 5.99 9.77
N GLU A 182 5.85 6.92 10.71
CA GLU A 182 6.46 8.24 10.52
C GLU A 182 8.00 8.23 10.68
N GLU A 183 8.55 7.43 11.60
CA GLU A 183 9.97 7.48 11.96
C GLU A 183 10.79 6.35 11.30
N CYS A 184 10.19 5.18 11.12
CA CYS A 184 10.94 3.97 10.70
C CYS A 184 10.73 3.59 9.23
N VAL A 185 9.56 3.88 8.67
CA VAL A 185 9.20 3.58 7.28
C VAL A 185 8.75 4.83 6.53
N ASN A 186 9.44 5.95 6.77
CA ASN A 186 9.26 7.18 6.00
C ASN A 186 10.03 7.12 4.66
N GLY A 187 9.47 7.77 3.63
CA GLY A 187 10.00 7.79 2.27
C GLY A 187 9.00 8.38 1.28
N ASP A 188 9.42 8.56 0.02
CA ASP A 188 8.61 9.22 -1.03
C ASP A 188 7.29 8.48 -1.35
N ILE A 189 7.25 7.17 -1.10
CA ILE A 189 6.02 6.36 -1.14
C ILE A 189 5.92 5.55 0.17
N ALA A 190 5.48 6.23 1.23
CA ALA A 190 5.20 5.61 2.53
C ALA A 190 3.69 5.35 2.71
N VAL A 191 3.34 4.32 3.46
CA VAL A 191 1.93 3.96 3.76
C VAL A 191 1.16 5.13 4.38
N ILE A 192 1.84 5.98 5.14
CA ILE A 192 1.26 7.18 5.76
C ILE A 192 0.85 8.24 4.71
N VAL A 193 1.56 8.33 3.59
CA VAL A 193 1.21 9.22 2.47
C VAL A 193 -0.01 8.68 1.73
N VAL A 194 -0.06 7.36 1.48
CA VAL A 194 -1.24 6.69 0.91
C VAL A 194 -2.46 6.93 1.78
N PHE A 195 -2.32 6.67 3.09
CA PHE A 195 -3.37 6.90 4.07
C PHE A 195 -3.86 8.35 4.08
N ALA A 196 -2.95 9.34 4.09
CA ALA A 196 -3.30 10.76 4.07
C ALA A 196 -4.04 11.16 2.78
N GLY A 197 -3.60 10.65 1.62
CA GLY A 197 -4.26 10.87 0.33
C GLY A 197 -5.67 10.31 0.28
N VAL A 198 -5.86 9.08 0.75
CA VAL A 198 -7.17 8.41 0.83
C VAL A 198 -8.08 9.14 1.83
N SER A 199 -7.54 9.55 2.99
CA SER A 199 -8.25 10.34 4.00
C SER A 199 -8.80 11.65 3.43
N THR A 200 -8.02 12.35 2.62
CA THR A 200 -8.44 13.58 1.95
C THR A 200 -9.61 13.33 1.00
N LYS A 201 -9.56 12.23 0.23
CA LYS A 201 -10.63 11.85 -0.70
C LYS A 201 -11.93 11.49 0.03
N VAL A 202 -11.85 10.63 1.05
CA VAL A 202 -13.01 10.24 1.87
C VAL A 202 -13.63 11.45 2.57
N THR A 203 -12.81 12.32 3.19
CA THR A 203 -13.30 13.54 3.85
C THR A 203 -14.02 14.47 2.86
N THR A 204 -13.52 14.59 1.63
CA THR A 204 -14.20 15.39 0.58
C THR A 204 -15.57 14.81 0.23
N LYS A 205 -15.70 13.47 0.12
CA LYS A 205 -16.99 12.81 -0.14
C LYS A 205 -18.01 13.04 0.99
N LEU A 206 -17.54 13.07 2.24
CA LEU A 206 -18.38 13.34 3.41
C LEU A 206 -18.89 14.79 3.43
N ASN A 207 -18.04 15.75 3.07
CA ASN A 207 -18.44 17.17 2.98
C ASN A 207 -19.38 17.46 1.80
N VAL A 208 -19.38 16.63 0.76
CA VAL A 208 -20.27 16.77 -0.41
C VAL A 208 -21.60 16.02 -0.24
N SER A 209 -21.69 15.10 0.73
CA SER A 209 -22.95 14.42 1.03
C SER A 209 -23.91 15.38 1.74
N PRO A 210 -25.09 15.70 1.17
CA PRO A 210 -26.02 16.61 1.82
C PRO A 210 -26.46 15.97 3.14
N SER A 211 -26.25 16.71 4.23
CA SER A 211 -26.78 16.39 5.54
C SER A 211 -28.26 16.01 5.41
N LEU A 212 -28.59 14.77 5.78
CA LEU A 212 -29.97 14.37 6.03
C LEU A 212 -30.55 15.38 7.02
N ASN A 213 -31.45 16.22 6.53
CA ASN A 213 -32.20 17.17 7.33
C ASN A 213 -32.91 16.39 8.44
N VAL A 214 -32.41 16.48 9.66
CA VAL A 214 -33.14 16.06 10.86
C VAL A 214 -34.30 17.04 11.01
N ASN A 215 -35.48 16.62 10.58
CA ASN A 215 -36.71 17.37 10.73
C ASN A 215 -37.15 17.30 12.20
N VAL A 216 -36.70 18.26 13.02
CA VAL A 216 -37.17 18.43 14.39
C VAL A 216 -38.50 19.16 14.36
N ASN A 217 -39.59 18.43 14.17
CA ASN A 217 -40.93 18.92 14.51
C ASN A 217 -41.37 18.24 15.81
N GLY A 218 -41.08 18.90 16.94
CA GLY A 218 -41.72 18.62 18.22
C GLY A 218 -43.09 19.31 18.30
N PRO A 219 -44.07 18.76 19.05
CA PRO A 219 -45.44 19.24 19.05
C PRO A 219 -45.58 20.54 19.86
N SER A 220 -46.26 21.55 19.29
CA SER A 220 -46.70 22.74 20.03
C SER A 220 -47.94 22.40 20.85
N PHE A 221 -47.84 22.49 22.18
CA PHE A 221 -49.01 22.60 23.05
C PHE A 221 -49.60 24.00 22.93
N GLY A 222 -50.90 24.06 22.64
CA GLY A 222 -51.77 25.22 22.69
C GLY A 222 -53.16 24.77 23.12
#